data_AF-A0A151J4G4-F1
#
_entry.id   AF-A0A151J4G4-F1
#
_cell.length_a   1.000
_cell.length_b   1.000
_cell.length_c   1.000
_cell.angle_alpha   90.00
_cell.angle_beta   90.00
_cell.angle_gamma   90.00
#
_symmetry.space_group_name_H-M   'P 1'
#
loop_
_entity.id
_entity.type
_entity.pdbx_description
1 polymer ?
#
loop_
_entity_poly.entity_id
_entity_poly.type
_entity_poly.pdbx_seq_one_letter_code
_entity_poly.pdbx_strand_id
1 'polypeptide(L)'
;MKLQNTNKISSLLILANRPLTIEELRDSISSELEGNPPLWITRRPGRYGVDVYINNAMILLEQSNFQSKLKVNGDTMTQVLHIINEVLEPVRSNSMESPVYNPNAFQFLNQSENLNLGDHRVRTFRQQIVIEKKELIYKAEGRFTFFIPVDEGFKPVPRPRLIDKLVIDGHVIPSEVLFTAPTPDNVQYPTLVFSDNLKVVISFSKSQNKVYVQSNTLVGDASHTNGVVLAEIVKGNIPVRNGVVHLIARPLMVVDNTVRGFLEEKEDGPVYKFYETIRDFGDDIMTTISHLHDVTLFAPSNEALNEPNVKQMLQDKNRMKEILKLHYVKERLTLDKIKDKSVSQRDSSLRIFIRSSTYTSI
;
A
#
# COMPACT_ATOMS: atom_id res chain seq x y z
N MET A 1 -26.41 -25.64 18.57
CA MET A 1 -27.25 -24.60 17.93
C MET A 1 -26.55 -23.24 17.75
N LYS A 2 -25.21 -23.12 17.85
CA LYS A 2 -24.49 -21.82 17.75
C LYS A 2 -23.65 -21.60 16.46
N LEU A 3 -23.58 -22.59 15.57
CA LEU A 3 -22.76 -22.53 14.33
C LEU A 3 -23.53 -22.04 13.07
N GLN A 4 -24.84 -21.82 13.15
CA GLN A 4 -25.66 -21.43 11.99
C GLN A 4 -25.74 -19.91 11.75
N ASN A 5 -25.45 -19.06 12.75
CA ASN A 5 -25.63 -17.60 12.61
C ASN A 5 -24.44 -16.87 11.97
N THR A 6 -23.21 -17.34 12.20
CA THR A 6 -21.98 -16.76 11.61
C THR A 6 -21.94 -16.92 10.09
N ASN A 7 -22.37 -18.08 9.58
CA ASN A 7 -22.42 -18.33 8.14
C ASN A 7 -23.50 -17.48 7.46
N LYS A 8 -24.63 -17.21 8.13
CA LYS A 8 -25.74 -16.44 7.56
C LYS A 8 -25.40 -14.97 7.36
N ILE A 9 -24.74 -14.34 8.33
CA ILE A 9 -24.31 -12.93 8.25
C ILE A 9 -23.22 -12.77 7.20
N SER A 10 -22.27 -13.70 7.14
CA SER A 10 -21.17 -13.69 6.15
C SER A 10 -21.70 -13.89 4.72
N SER A 11 -22.70 -14.77 4.53
CA SER A 11 -23.32 -14.98 3.20
C SER A 11 -24.16 -13.79 2.74
N LEU A 12 -24.87 -13.11 3.65
CA LEU A 12 -25.67 -11.92 3.32
C LEU A 12 -24.80 -10.72 2.90
N LEU A 13 -23.55 -10.66 3.36
CA LEU A 13 -22.62 -9.59 3.00
C LEU A 13 -22.21 -9.62 1.52
N ILE A 14 -22.24 -10.80 0.90
CA ILE A 14 -21.81 -11.04 -0.48
C ILE A 14 -22.96 -10.80 -1.48
N LEU A 15 -24.20 -10.67 -1.00
CA LEU A 15 -25.36 -10.47 -1.85
C LEU A 15 -25.50 -8.99 -2.25
N ALA A 16 -25.47 -8.74 -3.56
CA ALA A 16 -25.84 -7.46 -4.14
C ALA A 16 -27.37 -7.32 -4.17
N ASN A 17 -27.87 -6.10 -4.00
CA ASN A 17 -29.31 -5.81 -4.03
C ASN A 17 -29.95 -5.85 -5.42
N ARG A 18 -29.18 -6.18 -6.46
CA ARG A 18 -29.64 -6.28 -7.86
C ARG A 18 -28.94 -7.45 -8.58
N PRO A 19 -29.67 -8.20 -9.41
CA PRO A 19 -29.11 -9.26 -10.23
C PRO A 19 -28.40 -8.64 -11.45
N LEU A 20 -27.12 -8.33 -11.33
CA LEU A 20 -26.34 -7.66 -12.38
C LEU A 20 -25.36 -8.64 -13.03
N THR A 21 -25.28 -8.64 -14.35
CA THR A 21 -24.16 -9.27 -15.08
C THR A 21 -22.89 -8.44 -14.98
N ILE A 22 -21.74 -9.01 -15.32
CA ILE A 22 -20.42 -8.33 -15.28
C ILE A 22 -20.41 -7.04 -16.13
N GLU A 23 -21.15 -7.04 -17.25
CA GLU A 23 -21.29 -5.93 -18.18
C GLU A 23 -22.17 -4.80 -17.60
N GLU A 24 -23.11 -5.17 -16.73
CA GLU A 24 -24.01 -4.25 -16.06
C GLU A 24 -23.39 -3.65 -14.78
N LEU A 25 -22.39 -4.32 -14.20
CA LEU A 25 -21.63 -3.80 -13.06
C LEU A 25 -21.07 -2.41 -13.41
N ARG A 26 -21.35 -1.41 -12.59
CA ARG A 26 -20.76 -0.06 -12.73
C ARG A 26 -19.54 0.05 -11.82
N ASP A 27 -19.30 1.20 -11.22
CA ASP A 27 -18.15 1.46 -10.34
C ASP A 27 -18.33 0.92 -8.93
N SER A 28 -19.58 0.77 -8.48
CA SER A 28 -19.90 0.24 -7.16
C SER A 28 -21.28 -0.40 -7.13
N ILE A 29 -21.49 -1.33 -6.21
CA ILE A 29 -22.76 -1.99 -5.93
C ILE A 29 -23.08 -1.84 -4.44
N SER A 30 -24.35 -1.61 -4.11
CA SER A 30 -24.83 -1.71 -2.73
C SER A 30 -25.09 -3.16 -2.36
N SER A 31 -24.59 -3.62 -1.21
CA SER A 31 -24.96 -4.95 -0.69
C SER A 31 -26.38 -4.93 -0.10
N GLU A 32 -27.03 -6.09 0.00
CA GLU A 32 -28.38 -6.24 0.56
C GLU A 32 -28.50 -5.90 2.05
N LEU A 33 -27.42 -6.05 2.81
CA LEU A 33 -27.39 -5.63 4.22
C LEU A 33 -27.27 -4.11 4.30
N GLU A 34 -28.34 -3.45 4.78
CA GLU A 34 -28.28 -2.05 5.20
C GLU A 34 -27.14 -1.86 6.20
N GLY A 35 -26.27 -0.89 5.94
CA GLY A 35 -25.12 -0.64 6.82
C GLY A 35 -23.87 -1.47 6.50
N ASN A 36 -23.64 -1.84 5.24
CA ASN A 36 -22.31 -2.23 4.74
C ASN A 36 -21.69 -1.19 3.80
N PRO A 37 -20.34 -1.12 3.71
CA PRO A 37 -19.66 -0.37 2.67
C PRO A 37 -20.06 -0.81 1.25
N PRO A 38 -20.01 0.10 0.27
CA PRO A 38 -20.17 -0.28 -1.13
C PRO A 38 -19.17 -1.37 -1.54
N LEU A 39 -19.60 -2.28 -2.41
CA LEU A 39 -18.70 -3.19 -3.12
C LEU A 39 -18.17 -2.45 -4.34
N TRP A 40 -16.87 -2.17 -4.36
CA TRP A 40 -16.23 -1.39 -5.41
C TRP A 40 -15.82 -2.28 -6.57
N ILE A 41 -16.06 -1.84 -7.80
CA ILE A 41 -15.70 -2.59 -9.00
C ILE A 41 -14.51 -1.93 -9.66
N THR A 42 -13.45 -2.71 -9.87
CA THR A 42 -12.27 -2.26 -10.61
C THR A 42 -12.11 -3.09 -11.87
N ARG A 43 -11.86 -2.42 -13.00
CA ARG A 43 -11.58 -3.06 -14.29
C ARG A 43 -10.16 -2.74 -14.71
N ARG A 44 -9.41 -3.74 -15.14
CA ARG A 44 -8.04 -3.57 -15.61
C ARG A 44 -7.75 -4.35 -16.88
N PRO A 45 -6.87 -3.84 -17.75
CA PRO A 45 -6.29 -4.66 -18.80
C PRO A 45 -5.61 -5.89 -18.17
N GLY A 46 -6.06 -7.07 -18.57
CA GLY A 46 -5.52 -8.37 -18.20
C GLY A 46 -4.85 -9.05 -19.39
N ARG A 47 -4.29 -10.24 -19.17
CA ARG A 47 -3.54 -11.00 -20.20
C ARG A 47 -4.40 -11.38 -21.42
N TYR A 48 -5.69 -11.61 -21.20
CA TYR A 48 -6.62 -12.11 -22.22
C TYR A 48 -7.86 -11.22 -22.40
N GLY A 49 -7.81 -9.97 -21.94
CA GLY A 49 -8.95 -9.06 -22.01
C GLY A 49 -8.98 -8.08 -20.84
N VAL A 50 -10.11 -8.00 -20.15
CA VAL A 50 -10.31 -7.12 -18.99
C VAL A 50 -10.51 -7.97 -17.75
N ASP A 51 -9.61 -7.87 -16.78
CA ASP A 51 -9.80 -8.45 -15.46
C ASP A 51 -10.77 -7.56 -14.67
N VAL A 52 -11.79 -8.17 -14.05
CA VAL A 52 -12.79 -7.47 -13.24
C VAL A 52 -12.63 -7.90 -11.79
N TYR A 53 -12.58 -6.94 -10.89
CA TYR A 53 -12.45 -7.14 -9.47
C TYR A 53 -13.64 -6.54 -8.74
N ILE A 54 -14.05 -7.20 -7.67
CA ILE A 54 -14.96 -6.70 -6.65
C ILE A 54 -14.19 -6.56 -5.34
N ASN A 55 -14.03 -5.33 -4.87
CA ASN A 55 -13.05 -4.95 -3.86
C ASN A 55 -11.66 -5.48 -4.23
N ASN A 56 -11.09 -6.40 -3.43
CA ASN A 56 -9.82 -7.04 -3.72
C ASN A 56 -9.95 -8.32 -4.56
N ALA A 57 -11.13 -8.94 -4.59
CA ALA A 57 -11.34 -10.25 -5.18
C ALA A 57 -11.53 -10.15 -6.70
N MET A 58 -10.85 -10.99 -7.46
CA MET A 58 -11.03 -11.13 -8.90
C MET A 58 -12.27 -11.97 -9.21
N ILE A 59 -13.11 -11.51 -10.14
CA ILE A 59 -14.22 -12.27 -10.70
C ILE A 59 -13.67 -13.24 -11.75
N LEU A 60 -13.96 -14.53 -11.59
CA LEU A 60 -13.61 -15.58 -12.54
C LEU A 60 -14.60 -15.56 -13.71
N LEU A 61 -14.25 -14.82 -14.77
CA LEU A 61 -15.15 -14.51 -15.89
C LEU A 61 -15.78 -15.74 -16.55
N GLU A 62 -14.97 -16.76 -16.85
CA GLU A 62 -15.39 -18.04 -17.47
C GLU A 62 -16.35 -18.86 -16.59
N GLN A 63 -16.44 -18.52 -15.30
CA GLN A 63 -17.24 -19.21 -14.30
C GLN A 63 -18.27 -18.27 -13.64
N SER A 64 -18.67 -17.20 -14.33
CA SER A 64 -19.56 -16.17 -13.80
C SER A 64 -20.70 -15.87 -14.77
N ASN A 65 -21.55 -14.87 -14.48
CA ASN A 65 -22.76 -14.57 -15.26
C ASN A 65 -23.78 -15.72 -15.30
N PHE A 66 -23.79 -16.62 -14.31
CA PHE A 66 -24.80 -17.67 -14.23
C PHE A 66 -26.16 -17.10 -13.85
N GLN A 67 -27.11 -17.12 -14.78
CA GLN A 67 -28.43 -16.52 -14.59
C GLN A 67 -29.49 -17.59 -14.30
N SER A 68 -30.34 -17.34 -13.31
CA SER A 68 -31.49 -18.19 -12.99
C SER A 68 -32.73 -17.33 -12.76
N LYS A 69 -33.91 -17.89 -13.05
CA LYS A 69 -35.20 -17.26 -12.77
C LYS A 69 -35.96 -18.11 -11.76
N LEU A 70 -36.38 -17.50 -10.67
CA LEU A 70 -37.18 -18.13 -9.61
C LEU A 70 -38.55 -17.49 -9.55
N LYS A 71 -39.59 -18.29 -9.35
CA LYS A 71 -40.92 -17.77 -9.02
C LYS A 71 -41.08 -17.72 -7.51
N VAL A 72 -41.23 -16.53 -6.95
CA VAL A 72 -41.43 -16.30 -5.52
C VAL A 72 -42.70 -15.46 -5.36
N ASN A 73 -43.69 -15.96 -4.63
CA ASN A 73 -44.98 -15.29 -4.40
C ASN A 73 -45.73 -14.86 -5.68
N GLY A 74 -45.52 -15.58 -6.80
CA GLY A 74 -46.13 -15.26 -8.09
C GLY A 74 -45.28 -14.36 -8.98
N ASP A 75 -44.29 -13.66 -8.42
CA ASP A 75 -43.35 -12.82 -9.15
C ASP A 75 -42.14 -13.62 -9.66
N THR A 76 -41.65 -13.26 -10.84
CA THR A 76 -40.43 -13.86 -11.40
C THR A 76 -39.22 -13.02 -11.00
N MET A 77 -38.40 -13.56 -10.10
CA MET A 77 -37.14 -12.97 -9.65
C MET A 77 -35.98 -13.51 -10.50
N THR A 78 -35.12 -12.63 -10.99
CA THR A 78 -33.87 -13.03 -11.66
C THR A 78 -32.73 -13.02 -10.64
N GLN A 79 -31.83 -13.99 -10.74
CA GLN A 79 -30.61 -14.07 -9.94
C GLN A 79 -29.41 -14.21 -10.87
N VAL A 80 -28.29 -13.59 -10.49
CA VAL A 80 -27.00 -13.76 -11.16
C VAL A 80 -25.98 -14.23 -10.14
N LEU A 81 -25.24 -15.29 -10.49
CA LEU A 81 -24.14 -15.81 -9.70
C LEU A 81 -22.81 -15.55 -10.41
N HIS A 82 -21.85 -15.02 -9.65
CA HIS A 82 -20.46 -14.82 -10.04
C HIS A 82 -19.55 -15.61 -9.10
N ILE A 83 -18.49 -16.22 -9.64
CA ILE A 83 -17.47 -16.88 -8.84
C ILE A 83 -16.29 -15.92 -8.68
N ILE A 84 -15.82 -15.75 -7.45
CA ILE A 84 -14.68 -14.89 -7.10
C ILE A 84 -13.55 -15.73 -6.49
N ASN A 85 -12.31 -15.29 -6.66
CA ASN A 85 -11.13 -16.02 -6.20
C ASN A 85 -10.78 -15.82 -4.72
N GLU A 86 -11.43 -14.87 -4.05
CA GLU A 86 -11.17 -14.49 -2.66
C GLU A 86 -12.48 -14.21 -1.91
N VAL A 87 -12.49 -14.45 -0.61
CA VAL A 87 -13.65 -14.14 0.25
C VAL A 87 -13.70 -12.63 0.53
N LEU A 88 -14.87 -12.02 0.37
CA LEU A 88 -15.09 -10.64 0.78
C LEU A 88 -15.22 -10.56 2.31
N GLU A 89 -14.27 -9.88 2.94
CA GLU A 89 -14.25 -9.73 4.40
C GLU A 89 -14.77 -8.34 4.82
N PRO A 90 -15.84 -8.28 5.64
CA PRO A 90 -16.29 -7.03 6.21
C PRO A 90 -15.38 -6.62 7.38
N VAL A 91 -15.46 -5.35 7.74
CA VAL A 91 -14.95 -4.89 9.03
C VAL A 91 -15.79 -5.55 10.14
N ARG A 92 -15.17 -6.45 10.92
CA ARG A 92 -15.85 -7.15 12.02
C ARG A 92 -15.67 -6.39 13.32
N SER A 93 -16.75 -6.23 14.09
CA SER A 93 -16.64 -5.77 15.48
C SER A 93 -16.12 -6.90 16.37
N ASN A 94 -15.39 -6.54 17.42
CA ASN A 94 -14.94 -7.43 18.48
C ASN A 94 -16.10 -7.88 19.39
N SER A 95 -17.20 -7.13 19.43
CA SER A 95 -18.39 -7.45 20.22
C SER A 95 -19.62 -7.63 19.33
N MET A 96 -20.37 -8.71 19.57
CA MET A 96 -21.66 -8.93 18.93
C MET A 96 -22.76 -8.04 19.49
N GLU A 97 -22.56 -7.43 20.67
CA GLU A 97 -23.55 -6.59 21.36
C GLU A 97 -23.49 -5.12 20.89
N SER A 98 -22.40 -4.72 20.24
CA SER A 98 -22.23 -3.36 19.70
C SER A 98 -21.62 -3.41 18.30
N PRO A 99 -22.37 -3.95 17.32
CA PRO A 99 -21.89 -4.06 15.96
C PRO A 99 -21.62 -2.68 15.35
N VAL A 100 -20.51 -2.59 14.62
CA VAL A 100 -20.13 -1.40 13.86
C VAL A 100 -20.57 -1.61 12.42
N TYR A 101 -21.51 -0.81 11.95
CA TYR A 101 -22.07 -0.88 10.60
C TYR A 101 -21.57 0.28 9.74
N ASN A 102 -21.04 -0.03 8.55
CA ASN A 102 -20.61 0.90 7.50
C ASN A 102 -19.92 2.19 7.99
N PRO A 103 -18.85 2.10 8.79
CA PRO A 103 -18.16 3.29 9.24
C PRO A 103 -17.54 4.01 8.05
N ASN A 104 -17.60 5.36 8.03
CA ASN A 104 -16.63 6.12 7.24
C ASN A 104 -15.23 6.03 7.87
N ALA A 105 -14.20 6.50 7.18
CA ALA A 105 -12.82 6.38 7.67
C ALA A 105 -12.58 7.00 9.06
N PHE A 106 -13.25 8.11 9.40
CA PHE A 106 -13.13 8.70 10.74
C PHE A 106 -13.85 7.89 11.82
N GLN A 107 -15.04 7.35 11.52
CA GLN A 107 -15.75 6.44 12.42
C GLN A 107 -14.94 5.15 12.65
N PHE A 108 -14.32 4.63 11.59
CA PHE A 108 -13.39 3.50 11.67
C PHE A 108 -12.24 3.78 12.65
N LEU A 109 -11.60 4.95 12.53
CA LEU A 109 -10.54 5.38 13.45
C LEU A 109 -11.04 5.51 14.90
N ASN A 110 -12.23 6.08 15.11
CA ASN A 110 -12.80 6.23 16.45
C ASN A 110 -13.17 4.90 17.10
N GLN A 111 -13.60 3.93 16.29
CA GLN A 111 -14.04 2.62 16.75
C GLN A 111 -12.95 1.55 16.62
N SER A 112 -11.71 1.91 16.27
CA SER A 112 -10.65 0.94 15.96
C SER A 112 -10.42 -0.11 17.05
N GLU A 113 -10.61 0.25 18.32
CA GLU A 113 -10.49 -0.65 19.48
C GLU A 113 -11.66 -1.67 19.58
N ASN A 114 -12.80 -1.35 18.98
CA ASN A 114 -13.98 -2.21 18.89
C ASN A 114 -14.00 -3.03 17.59
N LEU A 115 -12.97 -2.93 16.75
CA LEU A 115 -12.86 -3.63 15.47
C LEU A 115 -11.77 -4.69 15.53
N ASN A 116 -11.95 -5.77 14.77
CA ASN A 116 -10.93 -6.81 14.65
C ASN A 116 -9.83 -6.36 13.68
N LEU A 117 -8.83 -5.66 14.22
CA LEU A 117 -7.65 -5.20 13.48
C LEU A 117 -6.42 -6.10 13.69
N GLY A 118 -6.59 -7.26 14.33
CA GLY A 118 -5.46 -8.08 14.79
C GLY A 118 -4.72 -7.37 15.93
N ASP A 119 -3.39 -7.42 15.90
CA ASP A 119 -2.54 -6.78 16.91
C ASP A 119 -2.31 -5.28 16.64
N HIS A 120 -2.91 -4.73 15.58
CA HIS A 120 -2.67 -3.37 15.14
C HIS A 120 -3.56 -2.35 15.85
N ARG A 121 -2.93 -1.30 16.40
CA ARG A 121 -3.60 -0.13 16.97
C ARG A 121 -3.29 1.10 16.11
N VAL A 122 -4.20 2.08 16.10
CA VAL A 122 -4.10 3.30 15.26
C VAL A 122 -4.40 4.57 16.06
N ARG A 123 -4.27 4.49 17.39
CA ARG A 123 -4.65 5.57 18.31
C ARG A 123 -3.80 6.81 18.09
N THR A 124 -2.50 6.64 17.86
CA THR A 124 -1.56 7.75 17.71
C THR A 124 -1.90 8.59 16.49
N PHE A 125 -2.13 7.96 15.34
CA PHE A 125 -2.49 8.70 14.12
C PHE A 125 -3.86 9.39 14.25
N ARG A 126 -4.86 8.70 14.83
CA ARG A 126 -6.17 9.32 15.14
C ARG A 126 -6.02 10.57 15.99
N GLN A 127 -5.16 10.53 17.02
CA GLN A 127 -4.90 11.70 17.87
C GLN A 127 -4.32 12.87 17.08
N GLN A 128 -3.37 12.61 16.16
CA GLN A 128 -2.80 13.65 15.30
C GLN A 128 -3.86 14.25 14.37
N ILE A 129 -4.75 13.44 13.80
CA ILE A 129 -5.88 13.94 12.99
C ILE A 129 -6.74 14.94 13.77
N VAL A 130 -7.02 14.67 15.05
CA VAL A 130 -7.81 15.58 15.90
C VAL A 130 -7.02 16.84 16.28
N ILE A 131 -5.74 16.70 16.64
CA ILE A 131 -4.86 17.83 17.00
C ILE A 131 -4.72 18.80 15.82
N GLU A 132 -4.49 18.27 14.62
CA GLU A 132 -4.31 19.03 13.38
C GLU A 132 -5.64 19.44 12.73
N LYS A 133 -6.79 19.09 13.34
CA LYS A 133 -8.15 19.44 12.88
C LYS A 133 -8.47 18.96 11.47
N LYS A 134 -8.07 17.73 11.15
CA LYS A 134 -8.20 17.09 9.82
C LYS A 134 -9.33 16.06 9.74
N GLU A 135 -10.24 16.02 10.71
CA GLU A 135 -11.33 15.05 10.79
C GLU A 135 -12.27 15.14 9.58
N LEU A 136 -12.48 16.33 9.03
CA LEU A 136 -13.42 16.55 7.92
C LEU A 136 -13.04 15.73 6.68
N ILE A 137 -11.75 15.57 6.38
CA ILE A 137 -11.28 14.79 5.23
C ILE A 137 -11.65 13.31 5.38
N TYR A 138 -11.53 12.77 6.60
CA TYR A 138 -11.87 11.38 6.90
C TYR A 138 -13.37 11.13 7.06
N LYS A 139 -14.17 12.20 7.20
CA LYS A 139 -15.63 12.16 7.22
C LYS A 139 -16.26 12.40 5.84
N ALA A 140 -15.52 13.02 4.92
CA ALA A 140 -16.02 13.44 3.63
C ALA A 140 -16.58 12.27 2.83
N GLU A 141 -17.70 12.52 2.16
CA GLU A 141 -18.27 11.59 1.19
C GLU A 141 -17.41 11.56 -0.08
N GLY A 142 -17.33 10.38 -0.71
CA GLY A 142 -16.60 10.22 -1.96
C GLY A 142 -15.86 8.89 -2.03
N ARG A 143 -14.84 8.88 -2.89
CA ARG A 143 -13.97 7.75 -3.19
C ARG A 143 -12.58 8.09 -2.69
N PHE A 144 -12.11 7.38 -1.69
CA PHE A 144 -10.80 7.65 -1.09
C PHE A 144 -10.02 6.37 -0.82
N THR A 145 -8.71 6.49 -0.83
CA THR A 145 -7.79 5.48 -0.29
C THR A 145 -7.02 6.11 0.86
N PHE A 146 -7.21 5.57 2.05
CA PHE A 146 -6.59 6.07 3.28
C PHE A 146 -5.47 5.13 3.73
N PHE A 147 -4.30 5.69 4.02
CA PHE A 147 -3.18 4.95 4.60
C PHE A 147 -3.04 5.34 6.07
N ILE A 148 -3.24 4.38 6.98
CA ILE A 148 -3.30 4.66 8.41
C ILE A 148 -2.11 3.97 9.09
N PRO A 149 -1.09 4.71 9.53
CA PRO A 149 0.04 4.12 10.22
C PRO A 149 -0.39 3.54 11.58
N VAL A 150 0.10 2.33 11.86
CA VAL A 150 -0.10 1.66 13.14
C VAL A 150 0.79 2.27 14.23
N ASP A 151 0.38 2.13 15.50
CA ASP A 151 1.03 2.74 16.66
C ASP A 151 2.52 2.33 16.79
N GLU A 152 2.87 1.10 16.42
CA GLU A 152 4.24 0.59 16.37
C GLU A 152 5.13 1.44 15.45
N GLY A 153 4.55 1.94 14.36
CA GLY A 153 5.21 2.80 13.38
C GLY A 153 5.67 4.15 13.92
N PHE A 154 5.21 4.53 15.11
CA PHE A 154 5.57 5.79 15.78
C PHE A 154 6.74 5.68 16.77
N LYS A 155 7.39 4.52 16.84
CA LYS A 155 8.53 4.28 17.74
C LYS A 155 9.87 4.37 16.97
N PRO A 156 10.92 5.01 17.54
CA PRO A 156 10.94 5.71 18.83
C PRO A 156 10.35 7.14 18.75
N VAL A 157 9.97 7.69 19.91
CA VAL A 157 9.58 9.10 20.09
C VAL A 157 10.78 9.98 19.66
N PRO A 158 10.61 11.06 18.86
CA PRO A 158 9.46 11.97 18.79
C PRO A 158 8.59 11.87 17.52
N ARG A 159 8.62 10.77 16.78
CA ARG A 159 7.93 10.60 15.47
C ARG A 159 6.48 11.13 15.39
N PRO A 160 5.61 11.01 16.43
CA PRO A 160 4.27 11.62 16.38
C PRO A 160 4.25 13.14 16.15
N ARG A 161 5.29 13.87 16.57
CA ARG A 161 5.38 15.34 16.40
C ARG A 161 5.68 15.76 14.96
N LEU A 162 6.09 14.82 14.11
CA LEU A 162 6.37 15.05 12.69
C LEU A 162 5.10 14.90 11.83
N ILE A 163 3.96 14.58 12.44
CA ILE A 163 2.68 14.38 11.74
C ILE A 163 1.89 15.67 11.80
N ASP A 164 2.23 16.61 10.92
CA ASP A 164 1.44 17.82 10.76
C ASP A 164 0.23 17.59 9.83
N LYS A 165 -0.55 18.66 9.65
CA LYS A 165 -1.70 18.69 8.76
C LYS A 165 -1.42 18.24 7.31
N LEU A 166 -0.22 18.51 6.77
CA LEU A 166 0.15 18.16 5.39
C LEU A 166 0.57 16.71 5.31
N VAL A 167 1.29 16.21 6.31
CA VAL A 167 1.58 14.77 6.42
C VAL A 167 0.28 13.98 6.46
N ILE A 168 -0.71 14.40 7.24
CA ILE A 168 -2.03 13.74 7.28
C ILE A 168 -2.72 13.73 5.91
N ASP A 169 -2.67 14.84 5.17
CA ASP A 169 -3.22 14.93 3.81
C ASP A 169 -2.47 13.99 2.84
N GLY A 170 -1.16 13.85 3.01
CA GLY A 170 -0.31 12.98 2.21
C GLY A 170 -0.57 11.48 2.43
N HIS A 171 -1.37 11.12 3.43
CA HIS A 171 -1.85 9.76 3.66
C HIS A 171 -3.18 9.45 2.96
N VAL A 172 -3.68 10.37 2.13
CA VAL A 172 -4.99 10.22 1.47
C VAL A 172 -4.84 10.42 -0.04
N ILE A 173 -5.30 9.43 -0.81
CA ILE A 173 -5.51 9.57 -2.26
C ILE A 173 -7.00 9.89 -2.48
N PRO A 174 -7.35 11.04 -3.08
CA PRO A 174 -8.73 11.40 -3.41
C PRO A 174 -9.19 10.76 -4.72
N SER A 175 -10.51 10.61 -4.85
CA SER A 175 -11.23 10.13 -6.04
C SER A 175 -10.97 8.68 -6.47
N GLU A 176 -10.08 7.96 -5.79
CA GLU A 176 -9.67 6.59 -6.13
C GLU A 176 -9.86 5.65 -4.94
N VAL A 177 -10.37 4.44 -5.20
CA VAL A 177 -10.49 3.35 -4.22
C VAL A 177 -9.59 2.21 -4.66
N LEU A 178 -8.41 2.14 -4.06
CA LEU A 178 -7.32 1.26 -4.52
C LEU A 178 -7.18 0.05 -3.60
N PHE A 179 -7.74 -1.09 -4.00
CA PHE A 179 -7.46 -2.38 -3.35
C PHE A 179 -6.12 -2.95 -3.84
N THR A 180 -5.42 -3.74 -3.01
CA THR A 180 -4.04 -4.13 -3.29
C THR A 180 -3.89 -4.99 -4.54
N ALA A 181 -4.74 -6.01 -4.75
CA ALA A 181 -4.69 -6.89 -5.91
C ALA A 181 -4.93 -6.14 -7.24
N PRO A 182 -6.02 -5.35 -7.39
CA PRO A 182 -6.28 -4.59 -8.61
C PRO A 182 -5.43 -3.33 -8.76
N THR A 183 -4.56 -2.95 -7.81
CA THR A 183 -3.67 -1.80 -8.02
C THR A 183 -2.36 -2.24 -8.68
N PRO A 184 -1.94 -1.63 -9.80
CA PRO A 184 -0.70 -1.96 -10.48
C PRO A 184 0.52 -1.41 -9.73
N ASP A 185 1.65 -2.10 -9.88
CA ASP A 185 2.89 -1.72 -9.23
C ASP A 185 3.49 -0.45 -9.88
N ASN A 186 4.02 0.44 -9.04
CA ASN A 186 4.75 1.65 -9.40
C ASN A 186 3.94 2.71 -10.20
N VAL A 187 2.62 2.55 -10.31
CA VAL A 187 1.75 3.62 -10.82
C VAL A 187 1.58 4.68 -9.74
N GLN A 188 1.80 5.94 -10.12
CA GLN A 188 1.76 7.08 -9.21
C GLN A 188 0.36 7.69 -9.13
N TYR A 189 -0.13 7.86 -7.91
CA TYR A 189 -1.41 8.46 -7.59
C TYR A 189 -1.18 9.76 -6.81
N PRO A 190 -1.73 10.90 -7.25
CA PRO A 190 -1.69 12.14 -6.49
C PRO A 190 -2.35 11.96 -5.12
N THR A 191 -1.70 12.47 -4.07
CA THR A 191 -2.33 12.60 -2.75
C THR A 191 -3.12 13.91 -2.66
N LEU A 192 -3.77 14.17 -1.52
CA LEU A 192 -4.31 15.52 -1.24
C LEU A 192 -3.21 16.60 -1.18
N VAL A 193 -1.95 16.21 -1.02
CA VAL A 193 -0.79 17.10 -1.12
C VAL A 193 -0.25 17.06 -2.55
N PHE A 194 -0.91 17.75 -3.46
CA PHE A 194 -0.47 17.83 -4.86
C PHE A 194 -0.70 19.24 -5.43
N SER A 195 0.16 20.18 -4.99
CA SER A 195 0.14 21.60 -5.34
C SER A 195 1.49 22.05 -5.89
N ASP A 196 1.59 23.25 -6.48
CA ASP A 196 2.87 23.69 -7.07
C ASP A 196 4.05 23.76 -6.11
N ASN A 197 3.80 24.03 -4.83
CA ASN A 197 4.85 24.18 -3.82
C ASN A 197 5.14 22.89 -3.03
N LEU A 198 4.23 21.91 -3.08
CA LEU A 198 4.41 20.62 -2.41
C LEU A 198 3.63 19.55 -3.16
N LYS A 199 4.35 18.59 -3.76
CA LYS A 199 3.80 17.51 -4.60
C LYS A 199 4.21 16.16 -4.03
N VAL A 200 3.23 15.39 -3.60
CA VAL A 200 3.40 14.05 -3.07
C VAL A 200 2.50 13.09 -3.82
N VAL A 201 3.11 12.01 -4.32
CA VAL A 201 2.42 10.90 -4.97
C VAL A 201 2.62 9.63 -4.17
N ILE A 202 1.67 8.70 -4.25
CA ILE A 202 1.78 7.36 -3.70
C ILE A 202 1.79 6.32 -4.81
N SER A 203 2.57 5.26 -4.65
CA SER A 203 2.51 4.09 -5.52
C SER A 203 2.56 2.80 -4.71
N PHE A 204 2.07 1.70 -5.27
CA PHE A 204 2.11 0.38 -4.66
C PHE A 204 3.27 -0.43 -5.23
N SER A 205 3.83 -1.35 -4.44
CA SER A 205 4.88 -2.26 -4.88
C SER A 205 4.70 -3.61 -4.18
N LYS A 206 4.77 -4.72 -4.91
CA LYS A 206 4.55 -6.07 -4.37
C LYS A 206 5.84 -6.87 -4.45
N SER A 207 6.23 -7.49 -3.34
CA SER A 207 7.43 -8.33 -3.25
C SER A 207 7.23 -9.40 -2.18
N GLN A 208 7.59 -10.65 -2.48
CA GLN A 208 7.55 -11.80 -1.53
C GLN A 208 6.25 -11.90 -0.71
N ASN A 209 5.10 -11.88 -1.38
CA ASN A 209 3.76 -11.89 -0.76
C ASN A 209 3.43 -10.69 0.14
N LYS A 210 4.31 -9.69 0.23
CA LYS A 210 4.07 -8.43 0.91
C LYS A 210 3.68 -7.35 -0.08
N VAL A 211 2.87 -6.42 0.39
CA VAL A 211 2.49 -5.23 -0.35
C VAL A 211 3.05 -4.02 0.39
N TYR A 212 3.71 -3.15 -0.35
CA TYR A 212 4.26 -1.90 0.15
C TYR A 212 3.58 -0.73 -0.55
N VAL A 213 3.59 0.40 0.14
CA VAL A 213 3.23 1.70 -0.40
C VAL A 213 4.44 2.61 -0.32
N GLN A 214 4.62 3.44 -1.34
CA GLN A 214 5.72 4.38 -1.44
C GLN A 214 5.14 5.78 -1.60
N SER A 215 5.33 6.64 -0.61
CA SER A 215 5.13 8.07 -0.81
C SER A 215 6.40 8.68 -1.39
N ASN A 216 6.27 9.49 -2.43
CA ASN A 216 7.38 10.23 -3.03
C ASN A 216 7.06 11.73 -3.05
N THR A 217 7.81 12.49 -2.26
CA THR A 217 7.77 13.95 -2.26
C THR A 217 8.59 14.46 -3.45
N LEU A 218 7.92 14.75 -4.56
CA LEU A 218 8.52 15.21 -5.82
C LEU A 218 8.97 16.67 -5.73
N VAL A 219 8.16 17.51 -5.09
CA VAL A 219 8.47 18.89 -4.75
C VAL A 219 8.24 19.02 -3.26
N GLY A 220 9.28 19.32 -2.49
CA GLY A 220 9.26 19.45 -1.05
C GLY A 220 9.48 20.90 -0.59
N ASP A 221 9.36 21.11 0.71
CA ASP A 221 9.65 22.38 1.38
C ASP A 221 10.67 22.20 2.52
N ALA A 222 10.87 23.23 3.33
CA ALA A 222 11.83 23.19 4.44
C ALA A 222 11.50 22.14 5.52
N SER A 223 10.22 21.78 5.68
CA SER A 223 9.72 20.81 6.65
C SER A 223 9.46 19.43 6.04
N HIS A 224 9.26 19.37 4.72
CA HIS A 224 8.89 18.18 3.97
C HIS A 224 9.92 17.92 2.86
N THR A 225 11.03 17.28 3.21
CA THR A 225 12.13 17.09 2.24
C THR A 225 11.73 16.14 1.10
N ASN A 226 12.27 16.40 -0.10
CA ASN A 226 12.12 15.48 -1.23
C ASN A 226 12.68 14.09 -0.89
N GLY A 227 12.00 13.06 -1.38
CA GLY A 227 12.43 11.67 -1.20
C GLY A 227 11.29 10.69 -1.14
N VAL A 228 11.67 9.41 -1.09
CA VAL A 228 10.75 8.28 -1.03
C VAL A 228 10.72 7.73 0.39
N VAL A 229 9.51 7.51 0.91
CA VAL A 229 9.26 6.76 2.15
C VAL A 229 8.47 5.51 1.79
N LEU A 230 9.03 4.35 2.14
CA LEU A 230 8.43 3.03 1.94
C LEU A 230 7.76 2.55 3.24
N ALA A 231 6.53 2.08 3.15
CA ALA A 231 5.83 1.45 4.25
C ALA A 231 5.17 0.13 3.81
N GLU A 232 5.33 -0.93 4.59
CA GLU A 232 4.59 -2.18 4.42
C GLU A 232 3.11 -1.98 4.75
N ILE A 233 2.20 -2.50 3.94
CA ILE A 233 0.79 -2.64 4.30
C ILE A 233 0.67 -3.86 5.22
N VAL A 234 0.50 -3.60 6.51
CA VAL A 234 0.40 -4.66 7.54
C VAL A 234 -1.02 -5.25 7.62
N LYS A 235 -2.03 -4.47 7.24
CA LYS A 235 -3.40 -4.96 7.05
C LYS A 235 -4.12 -4.11 6.00
N GLY A 236 -4.29 -4.67 4.81
CA GLY A 236 -4.89 -3.95 3.68
C GLY A 236 -6.38 -4.23 3.49
N ASN A 237 -6.94 -3.55 2.49
CA ASN A 237 -8.24 -3.87 1.89
C ASN A 237 -9.43 -3.76 2.85
N ILE A 238 -9.39 -2.86 3.83
CA ILE A 238 -10.46 -2.66 4.80
C ILE A 238 -11.50 -1.71 4.18
N PRO A 239 -12.69 -2.18 3.77
CA PRO A 239 -13.67 -1.30 3.14
C PRO A 239 -14.31 -0.37 4.18
N VAL A 240 -14.51 0.89 3.80
CA VAL A 240 -15.24 1.91 4.59
C VAL A 240 -16.25 2.60 3.68
N ARG A 241 -17.23 3.30 4.26
CA ARG A 241 -18.33 3.91 3.50
C ARG A 241 -17.86 4.84 2.38
N ASN A 242 -16.78 5.57 2.62
CA ASN A 242 -16.18 6.56 1.72
C ASN A 242 -14.89 6.05 1.05
N GLY A 243 -14.67 4.73 0.96
CA GLY A 243 -13.54 4.17 0.22
C GLY A 243 -12.89 2.94 0.87
N VAL A 244 -11.56 2.94 0.95
CA VAL A 244 -10.77 1.83 1.50
C VAL A 244 -9.66 2.34 2.43
N VAL A 245 -9.42 1.58 3.50
CA VAL A 245 -8.33 1.81 4.46
C VAL A 245 -7.28 0.71 4.30
N HIS A 246 -6.01 1.12 4.33
CA HIS A 246 -4.85 0.24 4.48
C HIS A 246 -4.07 0.64 5.72
N LEU A 247 -3.89 -0.28 6.66
CA LEU A 247 -2.99 -0.08 7.79
C LEU A 247 -1.55 -0.28 7.34
N ILE A 248 -0.69 0.68 7.65
CA ILE A 248 0.71 0.69 7.21
C ILE A 248 1.68 0.67 8.39
N ALA A 249 2.86 0.10 8.18
CA ALA A 249 3.85 -0.12 9.25
C ALA A 249 4.44 1.17 9.82
N ARG A 250 4.43 2.29 9.07
CA ARG A 250 4.97 3.57 9.50
C ARG A 250 4.33 4.75 8.75
N PRO A 251 4.42 5.99 9.26
CA PRO A 251 3.93 7.16 8.54
C PRO A 251 4.65 7.39 7.21
N LEU A 252 3.89 7.83 6.21
CA LEU A 252 4.36 8.36 4.94
C LEU A 252 4.90 9.80 5.10
N MET A 253 5.66 10.27 4.11
CA MET A 253 6.32 11.59 4.06
C MET A 253 7.37 11.88 5.16
N VAL A 254 7.37 11.14 6.27
CA VAL A 254 8.31 11.32 7.37
C VAL A 254 9.62 10.58 7.06
N VAL A 255 10.66 11.35 6.72
CA VAL A 255 12.02 10.83 6.51
C VAL A 255 12.80 10.96 7.82
N ASP A 256 12.69 9.97 8.70
CA ASP A 256 13.36 10.01 10.02
C ASP A 256 14.24 8.80 10.35
N ASN A 257 14.35 7.83 9.44
CA ASN A 257 15.26 6.70 9.58
C ASN A 257 16.60 6.99 8.89
N THR A 258 17.69 6.65 9.57
CA THR A 258 19.01 6.55 8.92
C THR A 258 19.02 5.37 7.95
N VAL A 259 19.93 5.39 6.97
CA VAL A 259 20.13 4.25 6.04
C VAL A 259 20.36 2.96 6.81
N ARG A 260 21.15 3.02 7.89
CA ARG A 260 21.37 1.90 8.81
C ARG A 260 20.08 1.43 9.46
N GLY A 261 19.29 2.34 10.03
CA GLY A 261 18.03 2.00 10.67
C GLY A 261 17.04 1.33 9.71
N PHE A 262 17.03 1.72 8.44
CA PHE A 262 16.21 1.07 7.41
C PHE A 262 16.69 -0.35 7.07
N LEU A 263 18.00 -0.58 7.00
CA LEU A 263 18.57 -1.91 6.76
C LEU A 263 18.30 -2.89 7.91
N GLU A 264 18.37 -2.40 9.14
CA GLU A 264 18.26 -3.21 10.38
C GLU A 264 16.81 -3.44 10.82
N GLU A 265 15.83 -2.86 10.15
CA GLU A 265 14.50 -2.67 10.73
C GLU A 265 13.70 -3.95 11.01
N LYS A 266 13.77 -4.93 10.08
CA LYS A 266 13.05 -6.22 10.20
C LYS A 266 13.80 -7.33 9.48
N GLU A 267 13.77 -8.53 10.07
CA GLU A 267 14.39 -9.76 9.54
C GLU A 267 13.80 -10.25 8.21
N ASP A 268 12.65 -9.71 7.81
CA ASP A 268 11.96 -10.01 6.57
C ASP A 268 11.63 -8.73 5.78
N GLY A 269 12.46 -7.69 5.97
CA GLY A 269 12.39 -6.45 5.23
C GLY A 269 12.79 -6.62 3.75
N PRO A 270 12.44 -5.64 2.89
CA PRO A 270 12.61 -5.74 1.42
C PRO A 270 14.08 -5.88 0.96
N VAL A 271 15.02 -5.46 1.80
CA VAL A 271 16.47 -5.49 1.55
C VAL A 271 17.24 -6.19 2.67
N TYR A 272 16.58 -6.99 3.49
CA TYR A 272 17.22 -7.61 4.67
C TYR A 272 18.39 -8.52 4.30
N LYS A 273 18.31 -9.27 3.20
CA LYS A 273 19.42 -10.13 2.73
C LYS A 273 20.67 -9.31 2.39
N PHE A 274 20.49 -8.06 1.95
CA PHE A 274 21.60 -7.17 1.71
C PHE A 274 22.27 -6.73 3.01
N TYR A 275 21.48 -6.44 4.04
CA TYR A 275 22.00 -6.19 5.38
C TYR A 275 22.80 -7.38 5.92
N GLU A 276 22.29 -8.62 5.79
CA GLU A 276 23.04 -9.83 6.16
C GLU A 276 24.37 -9.93 5.40
N THR A 277 24.34 -9.67 4.09
CA THR A 277 25.56 -9.67 3.26
C THR A 277 26.56 -8.62 3.74
N ILE A 278 26.11 -7.42 4.10
CA ILE A 278 27.01 -6.38 4.66
C ILE A 278 27.56 -6.83 6.02
N ARG A 279 26.73 -7.42 6.88
CA ARG A 279 27.18 -7.92 8.20
C ARG A 279 28.24 -9.02 8.07
N ASP A 280 28.08 -9.91 7.10
CA ASP A 280 28.93 -11.10 6.95
C ASP A 280 30.24 -10.81 6.19
N PHE A 281 30.27 -9.78 5.33
CA PHE A 281 31.41 -9.50 4.43
C PHE A 281 31.90 -8.04 4.42
N GLY A 282 31.15 -7.10 5.02
CA GLY A 282 31.33 -5.66 4.88
C GLY A 282 31.81 -4.96 6.15
N ASP A 283 32.90 -5.46 6.76
CA ASP A 283 33.41 -5.07 8.09
C ASP A 283 33.39 -3.55 8.38
N ASP A 284 33.66 -2.71 7.38
CA ASP A 284 33.78 -1.26 7.48
C ASP A 284 32.58 -0.48 6.90
N ILE A 285 31.66 -1.14 6.20
CA ILE A 285 30.59 -0.48 5.43
C ILE A 285 29.52 0.09 6.36
N MET A 286 29.04 -0.69 7.35
CA MET A 286 28.05 -0.18 8.31
C MET A 286 28.60 0.97 9.14
N THR A 287 29.85 0.87 9.55
CA THR A 287 30.57 1.94 10.27
C THR A 287 30.67 3.19 9.38
N THR A 288 31.11 3.03 8.12
CA THR A 288 31.21 4.13 7.16
C THR A 288 29.87 4.81 6.93
N ILE A 289 28.80 4.05 6.65
CA ILE A 289 27.45 4.58 6.43
C ILE A 289 26.92 5.30 7.68
N SER A 290 27.29 4.86 8.88
CA SER A 290 26.87 5.50 10.13
C SER A 290 27.55 6.86 10.39
N HIS A 291 28.75 7.07 9.83
CA HIS A 291 29.51 8.32 10.00
C HIS A 291 29.33 9.33 8.87
N LEU A 292 28.81 8.90 7.71
CA LEU A 292 28.55 9.79 6.59
C LEU A 292 27.23 10.55 6.80
N HIS A 293 27.28 11.87 6.67
CA HIS A 293 26.07 12.71 6.66
C HIS A 293 25.24 12.51 5.38
N ASP A 294 25.92 12.31 4.25
CA ASP A 294 25.29 12.11 2.94
C ASP A 294 25.82 10.81 2.30
N VAL A 295 24.93 9.85 2.11
CA VAL A 295 25.23 8.59 1.45
C VAL A 295 24.05 8.13 0.60
N THR A 296 24.33 7.58 -0.57
CA THR A 296 23.36 6.86 -1.40
C THR A 296 23.74 5.39 -1.39
N LEU A 297 22.79 4.54 -1.01
CA LEU A 297 22.95 3.09 -1.00
C LEU A 297 22.09 2.47 -2.09
N PHE A 298 22.71 1.72 -2.98
CA PHE A 298 22.05 0.90 -3.98
C PHE A 298 21.87 -0.50 -3.38
N ALA A 299 20.79 -0.71 -2.63
CA ALA A 299 20.52 -2.01 -2.02
C ALA A 299 19.87 -2.95 -3.05
N PRO A 300 20.49 -4.09 -3.42
CA PRO A 300 19.82 -5.12 -4.20
C PRO A 300 18.62 -5.69 -3.43
N SER A 301 17.57 -6.06 -4.15
CA SER A 301 16.41 -6.72 -3.54
C SER A 301 16.77 -8.11 -3.03
N ASN A 302 15.93 -8.64 -2.13
CA ASN A 302 16.08 -10.02 -1.66
C ASN A 302 16.05 -11.04 -2.81
N GLU A 303 15.30 -10.79 -3.89
CA GLU A 303 15.26 -11.64 -5.10
C GLU A 303 16.60 -11.62 -5.84
N ALA A 304 17.16 -10.42 -6.05
CA ALA A 304 18.42 -10.25 -6.76
C ALA A 304 19.57 -11.00 -6.07
N LEU A 305 19.58 -11.02 -4.73
CA LEU A 305 20.56 -11.78 -3.96
C LEU A 305 20.31 -13.30 -3.95
N ASN A 306 19.10 -13.75 -4.32
CA ASN A 306 18.78 -15.17 -4.41
C ASN A 306 19.10 -15.79 -5.76
N GLU A 307 19.42 -14.98 -6.77
CA GLU A 307 19.82 -15.45 -8.09
C GLU A 307 21.00 -16.45 -7.98
N PRO A 308 20.93 -17.63 -8.61
CA PRO A 308 21.94 -18.69 -8.45
C PRO A 308 23.37 -18.21 -8.72
N ASN A 309 23.56 -17.38 -9.75
CA ASN A 309 24.87 -16.83 -10.11
C ASN A 309 25.41 -15.88 -9.03
N VAL A 310 24.53 -15.11 -8.38
CA VAL A 310 24.89 -14.19 -7.29
C VAL A 310 25.26 -15.01 -6.05
N LYS A 311 24.52 -16.09 -5.75
CA LYS A 311 24.86 -16.99 -4.65
C LYS A 311 26.24 -17.64 -4.79
N GLN A 312 26.66 -17.97 -6.00
CA GLN A 312 28.01 -18.49 -6.24
C GLN A 312 29.08 -17.43 -5.98
N MET A 313 28.80 -16.16 -6.33
CA MET A 313 29.70 -15.04 -6.02
C MET A 313 29.82 -14.76 -4.52
N LEU A 314 28.75 -15.00 -3.74
CA LEU A 314 28.74 -14.84 -2.28
C LEU A 314 29.74 -15.75 -1.54
N GLN A 315 30.34 -16.75 -2.20
CA GLN A 315 31.30 -17.67 -1.58
C GLN A 315 32.72 -17.09 -1.47
N ASP A 316 33.06 -16.06 -2.25
CA ASP A 316 34.38 -15.41 -2.21
C ASP A 316 34.32 -14.12 -1.38
N LYS A 317 34.83 -14.19 -0.15
CA LYS A 317 34.83 -13.07 0.81
C LYS A 317 35.50 -11.80 0.27
N ASN A 318 36.65 -11.94 -0.38
CA ASN A 318 37.43 -10.79 -0.84
C ASN A 318 36.73 -10.10 -2.01
N ARG A 319 36.24 -10.89 -2.97
CA ARG A 319 35.46 -10.40 -4.10
C ARG A 319 34.16 -9.74 -3.64
N MET A 320 33.48 -10.29 -2.65
CA MET A 320 32.26 -9.68 -2.12
C MET A 320 32.51 -8.35 -1.44
N LYS A 321 33.61 -8.19 -0.70
CA LYS A 321 33.98 -6.91 -0.09
C LYS A 321 34.17 -5.81 -1.15
N GLU A 322 34.77 -6.13 -2.28
CA GLU A 322 34.91 -5.20 -3.41
C GLU A 322 33.56 -4.87 -4.07
N ILE A 323 32.71 -5.88 -4.28
CA ILE A 323 31.37 -5.70 -4.84
C ILE A 323 30.52 -4.79 -3.94
N LEU A 324 30.53 -4.99 -2.62
CA LEU A 324 29.76 -4.17 -1.69
C LEU A 324 30.18 -2.69 -1.72
N LYS A 325 31.46 -2.38 -2.00
CA LYS A 325 31.93 -1.00 -2.18
C LYS A 325 31.33 -0.30 -3.40
N LEU A 326 30.85 -1.05 -4.40
CA LEU A 326 30.14 -0.49 -5.56
C LEU A 326 28.70 -0.09 -5.24
N HIS A 327 28.14 -0.58 -4.14
CA HIS A 327 26.74 -0.36 -3.79
C HIS A 327 26.53 0.89 -2.93
N TYR A 328 27.56 1.68 -2.62
CA TYR A 328 27.38 2.94 -1.91
C TYR A 328 28.18 4.09 -2.53
N VAL A 329 27.61 5.30 -2.44
CA VAL A 329 28.22 6.55 -2.92
C VAL A 329 28.18 7.57 -1.78
N LYS A 330 29.29 8.27 -1.53
CA LYS A 330 29.43 9.30 -0.48
C LYS A 330 28.81 10.66 -0.88
N GLU A 331 27.61 10.62 -1.45
CA GLU A 331 26.82 11.78 -1.87
C GLU A 331 25.34 11.39 -1.76
N ARG A 332 24.45 12.32 -1.37
CA ARG A 332 22.99 12.14 -1.43
C ARG A 332 22.47 12.42 -2.85
N LEU A 333 22.09 11.35 -3.54
CA LEU A 333 21.55 11.36 -4.89
C LEU A 333 20.05 11.06 -4.84
N THR A 334 19.21 12.05 -5.18
CA THR A 334 17.78 11.84 -5.39
C THR A 334 17.54 11.27 -6.80
N LEU A 335 16.36 10.69 -7.06
CA LEU A 335 16.02 10.16 -8.39
C LEU A 335 16.18 11.22 -9.49
N ASP A 336 15.81 12.46 -9.24
CA ASP A 336 15.95 13.55 -10.21
C ASP A 336 17.41 13.90 -10.46
N LYS A 337 18.24 14.01 -9.40
CA LYS A 337 19.69 14.20 -9.55
C LYS A 337 20.33 13.06 -10.35
N ILE A 338 19.89 11.82 -10.15
CA ILE A 338 20.40 10.67 -10.90
C ILE A 338 20.00 10.79 -12.37
N LYS A 339 18.74 11.12 -12.68
CA LYS A 339 18.26 11.36 -14.05
C LYS A 339 19.08 12.48 -14.72
N ASP A 340 19.21 13.63 -14.08
CA ASP A 340 19.95 14.78 -14.61
C ASP A 340 21.45 14.47 -14.83
N LYS A 341 22.08 13.78 -13.87
CA LYS A 341 23.48 13.33 -14.00
C LYS A 341 23.65 12.28 -15.11
N SER A 342 22.71 11.36 -15.25
CA SER A 342 22.76 10.33 -16.31
C SER A 342 22.60 10.92 -17.72
N VAL A 343 21.87 12.04 -17.85
CA VAL A 343 21.72 12.76 -19.12
C VAL A 343 22.96 13.61 -19.43
N SER A 344 23.60 14.19 -18.40
CA SER A 344 24.80 15.03 -18.56
C SER A 344 26.12 14.24 -18.71
N GLN A 345 26.23 13.02 -18.16
CA GLN A 345 27.41 12.15 -18.29
C GLN A 345 27.42 11.27 -19.54
N ARG A 346 27.15 11.85 -20.73
CA ARG A 346 27.53 11.20 -22.00
C ARG A 346 29.05 11.16 -22.23
N ASP A 347 29.84 11.81 -21.36
CA ASP A 347 31.29 11.84 -21.43
C ASP A 347 31.92 11.64 -20.04
N SER A 348 32.81 10.64 -19.92
CA SER A 348 33.67 10.24 -18.78
C SER A 348 33.08 9.47 -17.55
N SER A 349 33.56 8.21 -17.43
CA SER A 349 33.84 7.32 -16.29
C SER A 349 33.03 7.40 -14.97
N LEU A 350 31.75 7.02 -14.99
CA LEU A 350 31.14 5.88 -14.27
C LEU A 350 29.69 5.79 -14.76
N ARG A 351 29.37 4.80 -15.61
CA ARG A 351 28.08 4.79 -16.33
C ARG A 351 26.97 4.18 -15.47
N ILE A 352 26.12 5.01 -14.88
CA ILE A 352 24.80 4.56 -14.39
C ILE A 352 23.87 4.49 -15.60
N PHE A 353 23.67 3.29 -16.16
CA PHE A 353 22.70 3.07 -17.24
C PHE A 353 21.30 2.89 -16.66
N ILE A 354 20.48 3.94 -16.73
CA ILE A 354 19.03 3.81 -16.54
C ILE A 354 18.43 3.55 -17.93
N ARG A 355 17.98 2.33 -18.18
CA ARG A 355 17.08 2.08 -19.31
C ARG A 355 15.72 2.68 -18.98
N SER A 356 15.43 3.83 -19.57
CA SER A 356 14.07 4.33 -19.74
C SER A 356 13.28 3.31 -20.56
N SER A 357 12.44 2.50 -19.91
CA SER A 357 11.38 1.78 -20.59
C SER A 357 10.27 2.77 -20.95
N THR A 358 10.54 3.62 -21.93
CA THR A 358 9.48 4.24 -22.72
C THR A 358 8.87 3.13 -23.55
N TYR A 359 7.69 2.66 -23.14
CA TYR A 359 6.78 2.04 -24.08
C TYR A 359 6.42 3.11 -25.11
N THR A 360 7.09 3.06 -26.26
CA THR A 360 6.61 3.74 -27.45
C THR A 360 5.39 2.96 -27.91
N SER A 361 4.21 3.52 -27.67
CA SER A 361 3.00 3.06 -28.34
C SER A 361 3.20 3.18 -29.85
N ILE A 362 3.02 2.06 -30.56
CA ILE A 362 2.58 2.05 -31.96
C ILE A 362 1.19 1.43 -31.96
#